data_AF-G9XBA2-F1
#
_entry.id   AF-G9XBA2-F1
#
_cell.length_a   1.000
_cell.length_b   1.000
_cell.length_c   1.000
_cell.angle_alpha   90.00
_cell.angle_beta   90.00
_cell.angle_gamma   90.00
#
_symmetry.space_group_name_H-M   'P 1'
#
loop_
_entity.id
_entity.type
_entity.pdbx_description
1 polymer ?
#
loop_
_entity_poly.entity_id
_entity_poly.type
_entity_poly.pdbx_seq_one_letter_code
_entity_poly.pdbx_strand_id
1 'polypeptide(L)'
;MKGTVVKLWINTLKGIYGENDINDIIRSIGMDPARAISPLENVEDGIVYKMTGAVAQHYNITESNLWRMIGEDNIKEFFKWYPVFFNKANMFLFLCSLNNIHQVVRKRISGSNPPILDIEIVGKKEATMTYKSGRNMFDYLIGLLEGTKKHFNENVKIEELSRGNGILVLKLSFDYELMEHKNYLFGKILSLGFIKNQPIKIFLFSLIPALILSIFIKNPFVISVMSALLALIGSKVLMTPVEDMKNEIDKLSDKNYISRKKYNTYDEYNEIFDSIKEHKEKFAEGFIDLSSMTGEMASFSGDLLEISNAMQETSAEISKSVDRLNEKSLEQSNYTEKNVSMLSDNVENIIELSKTEMNNKAEVEKAVQTTTKSFEKLNETTKNLQFIVDKFESLKENSDRLKSNGKEIEDIASFVSSISYQTNLLALNASIEAARAGEAGKGFAVVAEEVRELAQKSEQAATKIKDNIFNFLSDIEVMVSEIYEQNEILQSGTQTIKESMDITKISNAQIGKISMQMSLSADKLEKQAQNLKNILEDMNMLSETAGDNANLAQSARDNVNSYSRELNKLVLGIRNFESAIGQFDKMLSEYKL
;
A
#
# COMPACT_ATOMS: atom_id res chain seq x y z
N MET A 1 -17.67 -32.25 -5.86
CA MET A 1 -16.59 -33.23 -6.10
C MET A 1 -15.45 -33.04 -5.09
N LYS A 2 -14.64 -34.08 -4.85
CA LYS A 2 -13.55 -33.98 -3.86
C LYS A 2 -12.39 -33.14 -4.36
N GLY A 3 -11.85 -32.29 -3.49
CA GLY A 3 -10.72 -31.40 -3.80
C GLY A 3 -9.48 -32.15 -4.29
N THR A 4 -9.16 -33.30 -3.70
CA THR A 4 -8.08 -34.18 -4.17
C THR A 4 -8.23 -34.58 -5.64
N VAL A 5 -9.42 -35.02 -6.05
CA VAL A 5 -9.71 -35.44 -7.43
C VAL A 5 -9.59 -34.26 -8.38
N VAL A 6 -10.05 -33.07 -7.97
CA VAL A 6 -9.95 -31.84 -8.77
C VAL A 6 -8.49 -31.43 -8.94
N LYS A 7 -7.68 -31.51 -7.86
CA LYS A 7 -6.23 -31.23 -7.88
C LYS A 7 -5.52 -32.17 -8.87
N LEU A 8 -5.84 -33.46 -8.87
CA LEU A 8 -5.28 -34.42 -9.83
C LEU A 8 -5.67 -34.09 -11.28
N TRP A 9 -6.90 -33.65 -11.54
CA TRP A 9 -7.31 -33.23 -12.87
C TRP A 9 -6.59 -31.97 -13.33
N ILE A 10 -6.42 -30.98 -12.45
CA ILE A 10 -5.63 -29.77 -12.75
C ILE A 10 -4.18 -30.16 -13.07
N ASN A 11 -3.56 -31.02 -12.24
CA ASN A 11 -2.19 -31.50 -12.49
C ASN A 11 -2.08 -32.28 -13.80
N THR A 12 -3.06 -33.13 -14.10
CA THR A 12 -3.12 -33.87 -15.38
C THR A 12 -3.21 -32.90 -16.56
N LEU A 13 -4.07 -31.90 -16.47
CA LEU A 13 -4.20 -30.87 -17.51
C LEU A 13 -2.91 -30.07 -17.68
N LYS A 14 -2.26 -29.67 -16.57
CA LYS A 14 -0.95 -29.00 -16.60
C LYS A 14 0.11 -29.90 -17.25
N GLY A 15 0.06 -31.21 -17.05
CA GLY A 15 0.94 -32.17 -17.70
C GLY A 15 0.71 -32.33 -19.20
N ILE A 16 -0.56 -32.33 -19.64
CA ILE A 16 -0.93 -32.48 -21.07
C ILE A 16 -0.66 -31.18 -21.85
N TYR A 17 -1.01 -30.03 -21.27
CA TYR A 17 -1.10 -28.75 -21.98
C TYR A 17 -0.11 -27.68 -21.52
N GLY A 18 0.65 -27.91 -20.45
CA GLY A 18 1.57 -26.94 -19.86
C GLY A 18 0.96 -26.13 -18.72
N GLU A 19 1.80 -25.81 -17.73
CA GLU A 19 1.33 -25.21 -16.47
C GLU A 19 0.83 -23.77 -16.62
N ASN A 20 1.53 -22.94 -17.40
CA ASN A 20 1.17 -21.53 -17.59
C ASN A 20 -0.18 -21.37 -18.29
N ASP A 21 -0.42 -22.13 -19.36
CA ASP A 21 -1.65 -22.06 -20.15
C ASP A 21 -2.88 -22.48 -19.31
N ILE A 22 -2.75 -23.55 -18.52
CA ILE A 22 -3.83 -23.98 -17.62
C ILE A 22 -4.06 -22.97 -16.50
N ASN A 23 -3.01 -22.39 -15.92
CA ASN A 23 -3.15 -21.35 -14.89
C ASN A 23 -3.88 -20.11 -15.44
N ASP A 24 -3.62 -19.70 -16.68
CA ASP A 24 -4.30 -18.56 -17.31
C ASP A 24 -5.78 -18.87 -17.61
N ILE A 25 -6.11 -20.09 -18.04
CA ILE A 25 -7.50 -20.53 -18.19
C ILE A 25 -8.22 -20.54 -16.84
N ILE A 26 -7.58 -21.02 -15.77
CA ILE A 26 -8.14 -21.02 -14.40
C ILE A 26 -8.40 -19.59 -13.91
N ARG A 27 -7.49 -18.63 -14.20
CA ARG A 27 -7.72 -17.21 -13.89
C ARG A 27 -8.92 -16.65 -14.65
N SER A 28 -9.07 -17.02 -15.92
CA SER A 28 -10.15 -16.49 -16.79
C SER A 28 -11.56 -16.84 -16.29
N ILE A 29 -11.69 -17.93 -15.51
CA ILE A 29 -12.95 -18.35 -14.89
C ILE A 29 -13.12 -17.84 -13.46
N GLY A 30 -12.25 -16.95 -12.98
CA GLY A 30 -12.33 -16.33 -11.66
C GLY A 30 -11.82 -17.19 -10.51
N MET A 31 -11.00 -18.21 -10.80
CA MET A 31 -10.31 -19.00 -9.79
C MET A 31 -8.86 -18.56 -9.66
N ASP A 32 -8.34 -18.56 -8.43
CA ASP A 32 -6.92 -18.32 -8.18
C ASP A 32 -6.12 -19.62 -8.40
N PRO A 33 -5.20 -19.69 -9.38
CA PRO A 33 -4.36 -20.87 -9.60
C PRO A 33 -3.41 -21.18 -8.44
N ALA A 34 -3.10 -20.18 -7.60
CA ALA A 34 -2.26 -20.34 -6.42
C ALA A 34 -3.05 -20.86 -5.20
N ARG A 35 -4.38 -20.94 -5.30
CA ARG A 35 -5.21 -21.48 -4.21
C ARG A 35 -4.99 -22.99 -4.09
N ALA A 36 -4.36 -23.40 -2.99
CA ALA A 36 -4.24 -24.81 -2.65
C ALA A 36 -5.64 -25.42 -2.42
N ILE A 37 -6.04 -26.34 -3.29
CA ILE A 37 -7.26 -27.14 -3.09
C ILE A 37 -6.95 -28.19 -2.02
N SER A 38 -7.53 -28.02 -0.83
CA SER A 38 -7.32 -28.94 0.29
C SER A 38 -7.90 -30.33 -0.03
N PRO A 39 -7.24 -31.43 0.40
CA PRO A 39 -7.80 -32.78 0.32
C PRO A 39 -9.18 -32.93 0.99
N LEU A 40 -9.45 -32.10 1.99
CA LEU A 40 -10.70 -32.12 2.77
C LEU A 40 -11.81 -31.29 2.11
N GLU A 41 -11.47 -30.38 1.19
CA GLU A 41 -12.42 -29.49 0.54
C GLU A 41 -13.31 -30.24 -0.47
N ASN A 42 -14.54 -29.74 -0.63
CA ASN A 42 -15.43 -30.12 -1.72
C ASN A 42 -15.51 -28.96 -2.72
N VAL A 43 -15.16 -29.22 -3.98
CA VAL A 43 -15.32 -28.27 -5.08
C VAL A 43 -16.69 -28.50 -5.72
N GLU A 44 -17.48 -27.46 -5.95
CA GLU A 44 -18.77 -27.60 -6.62
C GLU A 44 -18.62 -28.16 -8.04
N ASP A 45 -19.47 -29.11 -8.43
CA ASP A 45 -19.38 -29.78 -9.74
C ASP A 45 -19.50 -28.75 -10.89
N GLY A 46 -20.28 -27.67 -10.71
CA GLY A 46 -20.41 -26.59 -11.70
C GLY A 46 -19.11 -25.83 -11.99
N ILE A 47 -18.23 -25.69 -10.99
CA ILE A 47 -16.91 -25.04 -11.16
C ILE A 47 -16.01 -25.92 -12.04
N VAL A 48 -16.05 -27.23 -11.80
CA VAL A 48 -15.28 -28.22 -12.57
C VAL A 48 -15.71 -28.21 -14.02
N TYR A 49 -17.02 -28.27 -14.30
CA TYR A 49 -17.52 -28.25 -15.68
C TYR A 49 -17.19 -26.92 -16.39
N LYS A 50 -17.24 -25.78 -15.68
CA LYS A 50 -16.78 -24.49 -16.22
C LYS A 50 -15.30 -24.54 -16.61
N MET A 51 -14.45 -25.09 -15.74
CA MET A 51 -13.02 -25.24 -16.01
C MET A 51 -12.77 -26.13 -17.23
N THR A 52 -13.35 -27.33 -17.27
CA THR A 52 -13.14 -28.24 -18.40
C THR A 52 -13.74 -27.72 -19.69
N GLY A 53 -14.88 -27.02 -19.63
CA GLY A 53 -15.48 -26.35 -20.79
C GLY A 53 -14.58 -25.25 -21.36
N ALA A 54 -13.97 -24.43 -20.48
CA ALA A 54 -13.02 -23.40 -20.90
C ALA A 54 -11.76 -24.01 -21.56
N VAL A 55 -11.23 -25.10 -20.99
CA VAL A 55 -10.09 -25.83 -21.59
C VAL A 55 -10.48 -26.42 -22.94
N ALA A 56 -11.64 -27.09 -23.04
CA ALA A 56 -12.12 -27.69 -24.27
C ALA A 56 -12.29 -26.66 -25.39
N GLN A 57 -12.87 -25.49 -25.05
CA GLN A 57 -13.03 -24.36 -25.97
C GLN A 57 -11.68 -23.79 -26.41
N HIS A 58 -10.74 -23.61 -25.48
CA HIS A 58 -9.42 -23.06 -25.78
C HIS A 58 -8.64 -23.93 -26.77
N TYR A 59 -8.68 -25.26 -26.60
CA TYR A 59 -7.96 -26.22 -27.44
C TYR A 59 -8.77 -26.76 -28.64
N ASN A 60 -9.99 -26.24 -28.87
CA ASN A 60 -10.88 -26.67 -29.95
C ASN A 60 -11.13 -28.19 -29.99
N ILE A 61 -11.39 -28.78 -28.82
CA ILE A 61 -11.72 -30.19 -28.65
C ILE A 61 -13.10 -30.31 -28.01
N THR A 62 -13.79 -31.44 -28.24
CA THR A 62 -15.06 -31.70 -27.55
C THR A 62 -14.80 -32.01 -26.08
N GLU A 63 -15.73 -31.63 -25.19
CA GLU A 63 -15.62 -31.98 -23.76
C GLU A 63 -15.54 -33.49 -23.53
N SER A 64 -16.23 -34.28 -24.36
CA SER A 64 -16.18 -35.74 -24.36
C SER A 64 -14.75 -36.26 -24.61
N ASN A 65 -14.07 -35.74 -25.65
CA ASN A 65 -12.69 -36.10 -25.94
C ASN A 65 -11.73 -35.63 -24.84
N LEU A 66 -11.95 -34.41 -24.29
CA LEU A 66 -11.16 -33.90 -23.19
C LEU A 66 -11.28 -34.80 -21.96
N TRP A 67 -12.49 -35.19 -21.55
CA TRP A 67 -12.70 -36.09 -20.42
C TRP A 67 -12.04 -37.45 -20.61
N ARG A 68 -12.07 -37.98 -21.83
CA ARG A 68 -11.39 -39.24 -22.15
C ARG A 68 -9.86 -39.12 -22.04
N MET A 69 -9.27 -38.04 -22.57
CA MET A 69 -7.83 -37.78 -22.41
C MET A 69 -7.42 -37.54 -20.96
N ILE A 70 -8.20 -36.75 -20.21
CA ILE A 70 -8.01 -36.57 -18.77
C ILE A 70 -8.06 -37.94 -18.10
N GLY A 71 -9.07 -38.76 -18.35
CA GLY A 71 -9.19 -40.09 -17.76
C GLY A 71 -7.97 -40.98 -18.03
N GLU A 72 -7.48 -40.98 -19.27
CA GLU A 72 -6.34 -41.79 -19.68
C GLU A 72 -5.04 -41.39 -18.96
N ASP A 73 -4.70 -40.11 -18.96
CA ASP A 73 -3.45 -39.64 -18.36
C ASP A 73 -3.52 -39.48 -16.85
N ASN A 74 -4.71 -39.27 -16.28
CA ASN A 74 -4.91 -39.17 -14.84
C ASN A 74 -4.60 -40.48 -14.10
N ILE A 75 -4.51 -41.62 -14.79
CA ILE A 75 -3.97 -42.87 -14.23
C ILE A 75 -2.50 -42.71 -13.80
N LYS A 76 -1.70 -41.90 -14.49
CA LYS A 76 -0.31 -41.61 -14.10
C LYS A 76 -0.27 -40.80 -12.80
N GLU A 77 -1.13 -39.80 -12.67
CA GLU A 77 -1.26 -39.01 -11.45
C GLU A 77 -1.82 -39.86 -10.30
N PHE A 78 -2.84 -40.68 -10.53
CA PHE A 78 -3.31 -41.63 -9.51
C PHE A 78 -2.22 -42.62 -9.09
N PHE A 79 -1.41 -43.13 -10.01
CA PHE A 79 -0.30 -44.02 -9.66
C PHE A 79 0.78 -43.31 -8.83
N LYS A 80 1.11 -42.07 -9.18
CA LYS A 80 2.07 -41.25 -8.44
C LYS A 80 1.61 -40.98 -7.00
N TRP A 81 0.32 -40.73 -6.82
CA TRP A 81 -0.26 -40.36 -5.52
C TRP A 81 -0.70 -41.57 -4.68
N TYR A 82 -1.09 -42.67 -5.34
CA TYR A 82 -1.61 -43.88 -4.69
C TYR A 82 -1.03 -45.17 -5.29
N PRO A 83 0.30 -45.34 -5.28
CA PRO A 83 0.98 -46.45 -5.98
C PRO A 83 0.51 -47.83 -5.52
N VAL A 84 0.16 -47.97 -4.24
CA VAL A 84 -0.30 -49.23 -3.66
C VAL A 84 -1.61 -49.74 -4.26
N PHE A 85 -2.52 -48.85 -4.70
CA PHE A 85 -3.76 -49.30 -5.37
C PHE A 85 -3.47 -49.99 -6.69
N PHE A 86 -2.36 -49.64 -7.35
CA PHE A 86 -1.93 -50.23 -8.61
C PHE A 86 -1.05 -51.46 -8.42
N ASN A 87 -0.67 -51.81 -7.18
CA ASN A 87 0.08 -53.03 -6.87
C ASN A 87 -0.84 -54.28 -6.94
N LYS A 88 -1.31 -54.57 -8.14
CA LYS A 88 -2.23 -55.66 -8.48
C LYS A 88 -1.58 -56.54 -9.54
N ALA A 89 -1.85 -57.84 -9.47
CA ALA A 89 -1.26 -58.79 -10.42
C ALA A 89 -1.76 -58.60 -11.86
N ASN A 90 -2.86 -57.87 -12.06
CA ASN A 90 -3.45 -57.58 -13.36
C ASN A 90 -4.56 -56.52 -13.27
N MET A 91 -4.97 -56.01 -14.43
CA MET A 91 -6.04 -55.04 -14.60
C MET A 91 -7.36 -55.52 -14.00
N PHE A 92 -7.76 -56.79 -14.19
CA PHE A 92 -9.03 -57.29 -13.64
C PHE A 92 -9.12 -57.13 -12.12
N LEU A 93 -8.07 -57.51 -11.39
CA LEU A 93 -8.03 -57.37 -9.93
C LEU A 93 -8.04 -55.91 -9.49
N PHE A 94 -7.34 -55.04 -10.21
CA PHE A 94 -7.42 -53.60 -9.99
C PHE A 94 -8.85 -53.09 -10.14
N LEU A 95 -9.51 -53.44 -11.24
CA LEU A 95 -10.88 -53.01 -11.51
C LEU A 95 -11.87 -53.53 -10.44
N CYS A 96 -11.73 -54.79 -10.00
CA CYS A 96 -12.55 -55.33 -8.90
C CYS A 96 -12.35 -54.55 -7.58
N SER A 97 -11.16 -54.01 -7.34
CA SER A 97 -10.88 -53.21 -6.16
C SER A 97 -11.43 -51.78 -6.23
N LEU A 98 -11.74 -51.26 -7.42
CA LEU A 98 -12.22 -49.89 -7.60
C LEU A 98 -13.54 -49.63 -6.87
N ASN A 99 -14.48 -50.58 -6.88
CA ASN A 99 -15.74 -50.41 -6.17
C ASN A 99 -15.50 -50.30 -4.65
N ASN A 100 -14.61 -51.13 -4.12
CA ASN A 100 -14.26 -51.13 -2.70
C ASN A 100 -13.61 -49.79 -2.31
N ILE A 101 -12.68 -49.28 -3.14
CA ILE A 101 -12.08 -47.95 -2.97
C ILE A 101 -13.17 -46.85 -2.90
N HIS A 102 -14.13 -46.87 -3.83
CA HIS A 102 -15.20 -45.87 -3.85
C HIS A 102 -16.21 -46.03 -2.69
N GLN A 103 -16.46 -47.26 -2.23
CA GLN A 103 -17.30 -47.52 -1.05
C GLN A 103 -16.63 -47.03 0.23
N VAL A 104 -15.31 -47.22 0.35
CA VAL A 104 -14.48 -46.66 1.44
C VAL A 104 -14.62 -45.14 1.47
N VAL A 105 -14.46 -44.46 0.34
CA VAL A 105 -14.63 -43.01 0.22
C VAL A 105 -16.04 -42.58 0.65
N ARG A 106 -17.07 -43.33 0.25
CA ARG A 106 -18.47 -43.09 0.64
C ARG A 106 -18.67 -43.16 2.16
N LYS A 107 -18.11 -44.18 2.82
CA LYS A 107 -18.24 -44.40 4.28
C LYS A 107 -17.54 -43.29 5.07
N ARG A 108 -16.37 -42.84 4.61
CA ARG A 108 -15.55 -41.84 5.32
C ARG A 108 -16.09 -40.42 5.21
N ILE A 109 -16.74 -40.09 4.09
CA ILE A 109 -17.05 -38.71 3.75
C ILE A 109 -18.57 -38.50 3.67
N SER A 110 -19.11 -37.86 4.70
CA SER A 110 -20.51 -37.46 4.76
C SER A 110 -20.91 -36.62 3.54
N GLY A 111 -22.02 -36.96 2.89
CA GLY A 111 -22.52 -36.28 1.70
C GLY A 111 -21.81 -36.63 0.38
N SER A 112 -20.80 -37.51 0.39
CA SER A 112 -20.16 -37.96 -0.84
C SER A 112 -21.04 -38.97 -1.61
N ASN A 113 -21.19 -38.74 -2.91
CA ASN A 113 -21.90 -39.65 -3.81
C ASN A 113 -20.95 -40.15 -4.91
N PRO A 114 -19.99 -41.05 -4.58
CA PRO A 114 -19.08 -41.62 -5.56
C PRO A 114 -19.81 -42.53 -6.55
N PRO A 115 -19.29 -42.68 -7.79
CA PRO A 115 -19.85 -43.62 -8.76
C PRO A 115 -19.82 -45.05 -8.20
N ILE A 116 -20.82 -45.84 -8.57
CA ILE A 116 -20.80 -47.29 -8.35
C ILE A 116 -20.11 -47.92 -9.56
N LEU A 117 -19.16 -48.82 -9.30
CA LEU A 117 -18.33 -49.48 -10.31
C LEU A 117 -18.39 -50.99 -10.08
N ASP A 118 -19.53 -51.61 -10.36
CA ASP A 118 -19.71 -53.04 -10.13
C ASP A 118 -19.12 -53.86 -11.27
N ILE A 119 -18.48 -54.98 -10.95
CA ILE A 119 -17.89 -55.89 -11.92
C ILE A 119 -18.41 -57.29 -11.66
N GLU A 120 -19.02 -57.87 -12.69
CA GLU A 120 -19.57 -59.22 -12.66
C GLU A 120 -18.92 -60.08 -13.72
N ILE A 121 -18.50 -61.29 -13.34
CA ILE A 121 -17.93 -62.25 -14.28
C ILE A 121 -19.07 -62.92 -15.04
N VAL A 122 -19.09 -62.77 -16.36
CA VAL A 122 -20.13 -63.33 -17.25
C VAL A 122 -19.62 -64.50 -18.10
N GLY A 123 -18.31 -64.69 -18.17
CA GLY A 123 -17.68 -65.82 -18.86
C GLY A 123 -16.29 -66.12 -18.32
N LYS A 124 -15.62 -67.16 -18.85
CA LYS A 124 -14.27 -67.56 -18.38
C LYS A 124 -13.24 -66.44 -18.49
N LYS A 125 -13.34 -65.63 -19.55
CA LYS A 125 -12.44 -64.52 -19.87
C LYS A 125 -13.17 -63.18 -20.01
N GLU A 126 -14.44 -63.14 -19.60
CA GLU A 126 -15.32 -62.01 -19.86
C GLU A 126 -15.95 -61.53 -18.56
N ALA A 127 -15.93 -60.21 -18.34
CA ALA A 127 -16.63 -59.55 -17.26
C ALA A 127 -17.45 -58.37 -17.77
N THR A 128 -18.53 -58.07 -17.09
CA THR A 128 -19.34 -56.88 -17.32
C THR A 128 -19.03 -55.87 -16.23
N MET A 129 -18.67 -54.65 -16.61
CA MET A 129 -18.48 -53.52 -15.71
C MET A 129 -19.67 -52.57 -15.82
N THR A 130 -20.33 -52.31 -14.70
CA THR A 130 -21.48 -51.43 -14.60
C THR A 130 -21.09 -50.16 -13.84
N TYR A 131 -21.11 -49.03 -14.55
CA TYR A 131 -20.97 -47.70 -13.97
C TYR A 131 -22.34 -47.09 -13.70
N LYS A 132 -22.54 -46.55 -12.50
CA LYS A 132 -23.75 -45.79 -12.15
C LYS A 132 -23.41 -44.50 -11.39
N SER A 133 -23.80 -43.36 -11.95
CA SER A 133 -23.61 -42.05 -11.32
C SER A 133 -24.54 -40.98 -11.91
N GLY A 134 -25.00 -40.05 -11.07
CA GLY A 134 -25.76 -38.88 -11.52
C GLY A 134 -24.94 -37.89 -12.37
N ARG A 135 -23.61 -38.02 -12.40
CA ARG A 135 -22.70 -37.09 -13.12
C ARG A 135 -22.48 -37.41 -14.59
N ASN A 136 -22.95 -38.57 -15.09
CA ASN A 136 -22.83 -38.98 -16.50
C ASN A 136 -21.39 -38.92 -17.10
N MET A 137 -20.34 -39.05 -16.27
CA MET A 137 -18.93 -38.98 -16.71
C MET A 137 -18.46 -40.26 -17.43
N PHE A 138 -19.15 -40.65 -18.50
CA PHE A 138 -18.89 -41.88 -19.25
C PHE A 138 -17.52 -41.88 -19.95
N ASP A 139 -17.19 -40.80 -20.63
CA ASP A 139 -15.95 -40.72 -21.42
C ASP A 139 -14.72 -40.65 -20.53
N TYR A 140 -14.84 -40.04 -19.34
CA TYR A 140 -13.80 -40.09 -18.31
C TYR A 140 -13.55 -41.52 -17.83
N LEU A 141 -14.61 -42.32 -17.59
CA LEU A 141 -14.44 -43.73 -17.23
C LEU A 141 -13.77 -44.54 -18.34
N ILE A 142 -14.18 -44.33 -19.60
CA ILE A 142 -13.56 -45.01 -20.75
C ILE A 142 -12.08 -44.65 -20.83
N GLY A 143 -11.74 -43.36 -20.68
CA GLY A 143 -10.36 -42.89 -20.59
C GLY A 143 -9.58 -43.56 -19.47
N LEU A 144 -10.14 -43.63 -18.26
CA LEU A 144 -9.51 -44.33 -17.13
C LEU A 144 -9.23 -45.81 -17.45
N LEU A 145 -10.14 -46.50 -18.13
CA LEU A 145 -9.92 -47.89 -18.54
C LEU A 145 -8.80 -48.02 -19.59
N GLU A 146 -8.69 -47.08 -20.52
CA GLU A 146 -7.60 -47.01 -21.50
C GLU A 146 -6.24 -46.73 -20.84
N GLY A 147 -6.20 -45.78 -19.90
CA GLY A 147 -5.02 -45.49 -19.10
C GLY A 147 -4.61 -46.70 -18.24
N THR A 148 -5.59 -47.40 -17.66
CA THR A 148 -5.36 -48.62 -16.88
C THR A 148 -4.80 -49.75 -17.76
N LYS A 149 -5.34 -49.91 -18.97
CA LYS A 149 -4.84 -50.85 -19.98
C LYS A 149 -3.36 -50.61 -20.29
N LYS A 150 -2.98 -49.33 -20.49
CA LYS A 150 -1.58 -48.92 -20.70
C LYS A 150 -0.71 -49.17 -19.47
N HIS A 151 -1.21 -48.88 -18.27
CA HIS A 151 -0.47 -49.06 -17.02
C HIS A 151 -0.11 -50.52 -16.75
N PHE A 152 -1.09 -51.44 -16.84
CA PHE A 152 -0.86 -52.87 -16.62
C PHE A 152 -0.27 -53.60 -17.83
N ASN A 153 -0.12 -52.91 -18.95
CA ASN A 153 0.35 -53.49 -20.22
C ASN A 153 -0.46 -54.72 -20.64
N GLU A 154 -1.79 -54.64 -20.55
CA GLU A 154 -2.72 -55.73 -20.87
C GLU A 154 -3.55 -55.41 -22.11
N ASN A 155 -3.85 -56.41 -22.93
CA ASN A 155 -4.74 -56.19 -24.08
C ASN A 155 -6.20 -56.54 -23.71
N VAL A 156 -6.91 -55.61 -23.09
CA VAL A 156 -8.34 -55.76 -22.78
C VAL A 156 -9.18 -55.17 -23.91
N LYS A 157 -10.17 -55.92 -24.39
CA LYS A 157 -11.20 -55.43 -25.33
C LYS A 157 -12.37 -54.86 -24.52
N ILE A 158 -12.72 -53.61 -24.78
CA ILE A 158 -13.79 -52.87 -24.11
C ILE A 158 -14.90 -52.64 -25.13
N GLU A 159 -16.07 -53.22 -24.91
CA GLU A 159 -17.25 -53.05 -25.76
C GLU A 159 -18.39 -52.41 -24.96
N GLU A 160 -18.99 -51.35 -25.49
CA GLU A 160 -20.16 -50.73 -24.87
C GLU A 160 -21.41 -51.55 -25.17
N LEU A 161 -22.09 -52.04 -24.13
CA LEU A 161 -23.34 -52.78 -24.25
C LEU A 161 -24.56 -51.86 -24.17
N SER A 162 -24.53 -50.88 -23.27
CA SER A 162 -25.61 -49.90 -23.11
C SER A 162 -25.14 -48.63 -22.42
N ARG A 163 -25.67 -47.48 -22.83
CA ARG A 163 -25.43 -46.16 -22.24
C ARG A 163 -26.75 -45.40 -22.10
N GLY A 164 -27.05 -44.89 -20.91
CA GLY A 164 -28.23 -44.05 -20.67
C GLY A 164 -28.60 -43.90 -19.20
N ASN A 165 -29.32 -42.83 -18.86
CA ASN A 165 -29.87 -42.57 -17.51
C ASN A 165 -28.83 -42.70 -16.36
N GLY A 166 -27.61 -42.17 -16.55
CA GLY A 166 -26.54 -42.28 -15.54
C GLY A 166 -25.90 -43.65 -15.42
N ILE A 167 -26.23 -44.60 -16.31
CA ILE A 167 -25.73 -45.97 -16.31
C ILE A 167 -24.95 -46.23 -17.61
N LEU A 168 -23.78 -46.84 -17.47
CA LEU A 168 -22.98 -47.35 -18.58
C LEU A 168 -22.59 -48.79 -18.27
N VAL A 169 -22.85 -49.70 -19.21
CA VAL A 169 -22.52 -51.12 -19.08
C VAL A 169 -21.51 -51.47 -20.16
N LEU A 170 -20.34 -51.94 -19.75
CA LEU A 170 -19.22 -52.31 -20.61
C LEU A 170 -18.95 -53.80 -20.49
N LYS A 171 -18.75 -54.47 -21.62
CA LYS A 171 -18.18 -55.82 -21.67
C LYS A 171 -16.66 -55.72 -21.80
N LEU A 172 -15.96 -56.34 -20.87
CA LEU A 172 -14.51 -56.44 -20.80
C LEU A 172 -14.09 -57.87 -21.15
N SER A 173 -13.30 -58.03 -22.21
CA SER A 173 -12.74 -59.33 -22.61
C SER A 173 -11.24 -59.34 -22.41
N PHE A 174 -10.76 -60.33 -21.65
CA PHE A 174 -9.36 -60.47 -21.23
C PHE A 174 -8.70 -61.66 -21.94
N ASP A 175 -7.37 -61.66 -22.04
CA ASP A 175 -6.63 -62.75 -22.67
C ASP A 175 -6.42 -63.96 -21.73
N TYR A 176 -6.72 -63.80 -20.43
CA TYR A 176 -6.59 -64.81 -19.38
C TYR A 176 -7.93 -65.18 -18.73
N GLU A 177 -7.98 -66.33 -18.05
CA GLU A 177 -9.15 -66.70 -17.25
C GLU A 177 -9.26 -65.83 -16.00
N LEU A 178 -10.46 -65.30 -15.74
CA LEU A 178 -10.71 -64.35 -14.64
C LEU A 178 -10.78 -65.04 -13.28
N MET A 179 -11.32 -66.26 -13.26
CA MET A 179 -11.45 -67.09 -12.07
C MET A 179 -11.09 -68.53 -12.39
N GLU A 180 -10.21 -69.11 -11.58
CA GLU A 180 -9.91 -70.52 -11.63
C GLU A 180 -10.96 -71.31 -10.84
N HIS A 181 -11.54 -72.34 -11.43
CA HIS A 181 -12.47 -73.23 -10.73
C HIS A 181 -11.78 -74.56 -10.40
N LYS A 182 -11.63 -74.87 -9.11
CA LYS A 182 -11.18 -76.19 -8.66
C LYS A 182 -12.39 -77.02 -8.22
N ASN A 183 -12.77 -77.97 -9.06
CA ASN A 183 -13.87 -78.89 -8.80
C ASN A 183 -13.32 -80.21 -8.27
N TYR A 184 -13.88 -80.72 -7.17
CA TYR A 184 -13.50 -82.02 -6.63
C TYR A 184 -14.44 -83.09 -7.16
N LEU A 185 -13.95 -83.88 -8.13
CA LEU A 185 -14.75 -84.84 -8.90
C LEU A 185 -15.54 -85.82 -8.01
N PHE A 186 -14.87 -86.48 -7.07
CA PHE A 186 -15.51 -87.43 -6.16
C PHE A 186 -16.47 -86.76 -5.17
N GLY A 187 -16.15 -85.56 -4.71
CA GLY A 187 -17.04 -84.75 -3.88
C GLY A 187 -18.35 -84.41 -4.59
N LYS A 188 -18.29 -84.11 -5.89
CA LYS A 188 -19.45 -83.88 -6.76
C LYS A 188 -20.27 -85.15 -6.96
N ILE A 189 -19.64 -86.25 -7.38
CA ILE A 189 -20.33 -87.52 -7.68
C ILE A 189 -21.07 -88.04 -6.45
N LEU A 190 -20.42 -88.06 -5.29
CA LEU A 190 -20.99 -88.60 -4.05
C LEU A 190 -21.99 -87.68 -3.36
N SER A 191 -22.10 -86.42 -3.81
CA SER A 191 -23.09 -85.50 -3.26
C SER A 191 -24.52 -85.92 -3.63
N LEU A 192 -24.73 -86.61 -4.75
CA LEU A 192 -26.05 -86.97 -5.29
C LEU A 192 -27.07 -85.79 -5.31
N GLY A 193 -26.57 -84.55 -5.29
CA GLY A 193 -27.36 -83.32 -5.24
C GLY A 193 -27.77 -82.83 -3.84
N PHE A 194 -27.73 -83.65 -2.79
CA PHE A 194 -28.23 -83.28 -1.45
C PHE A 194 -27.32 -83.69 -0.27
N ILE A 195 -26.36 -84.60 -0.47
CA ILE A 195 -25.46 -85.10 0.57
C ILE A 195 -24.25 -84.16 0.69
N LYS A 196 -24.21 -83.40 1.80
CA LYS A 196 -23.10 -82.49 2.12
C LYS A 196 -22.15 -83.01 3.22
N ASN A 197 -22.59 -83.98 4.03
CA ASN A 197 -21.84 -84.46 5.18
C ASN A 197 -20.67 -85.36 4.75
N GLN A 198 -19.45 -85.04 5.19
CA GLN A 198 -18.24 -85.71 4.68
C GLN A 198 -18.11 -87.18 5.14
N PRO A 199 -18.35 -87.53 6.41
CA PRO A 199 -18.43 -88.92 6.84
C PRO A 199 -19.35 -89.79 5.96
N ILE A 200 -20.52 -89.27 5.55
CA ILE A 200 -21.46 -90.01 4.68
C ILE A 200 -20.85 -90.24 3.29
N LYS A 201 -20.15 -89.26 2.73
CA LYS A 201 -19.48 -89.42 1.43
C LYS A 201 -18.33 -90.43 1.49
N ILE A 202 -17.53 -90.41 2.56
CA ILE A 202 -16.47 -91.42 2.78
C ILE A 202 -17.09 -92.82 2.89
N PHE A 203 -18.18 -92.95 3.64
CA PHE A 203 -18.94 -94.19 3.73
C PHE A 203 -19.42 -94.66 2.35
N LEU A 204 -20.07 -93.79 1.57
CA LEU A 204 -20.55 -94.12 0.22
C LEU A 204 -19.40 -94.48 -0.75
N PHE A 205 -18.26 -93.80 -0.68
CA PHE A 205 -17.07 -94.11 -1.48
C PHE A 205 -16.54 -95.52 -1.20
N SER A 206 -16.63 -95.99 0.04
CA SER A 206 -16.24 -97.36 0.40
C SER A 206 -17.32 -98.40 0.11
N LEU A 207 -18.60 -98.05 0.31
CA LEU A 207 -19.74 -98.95 0.21
C LEU A 207 -20.07 -99.31 -1.24
N ILE A 208 -20.12 -98.32 -2.14
CA ILE A 208 -20.56 -98.53 -3.54
C ILE A 208 -19.63 -99.52 -4.27
N PRO A 209 -18.29 -99.34 -4.27
CA PRO A 209 -17.39 -100.28 -4.94
C PRO A 209 -17.33 -101.62 -4.20
N ALA A 210 -17.48 -101.65 -2.87
CA ALA A 210 -17.53 -102.90 -2.10
C ALA A 210 -18.76 -103.75 -2.44
N LEU A 211 -19.94 -103.13 -2.63
CA LEU A 211 -21.15 -103.79 -3.11
C LEU A 211 -21.00 -104.31 -4.54
N ILE A 212 -20.26 -103.60 -5.40
CA ILE A 212 -19.97 -104.08 -6.75
C ILE A 212 -19.00 -105.27 -6.70
N LEU A 213 -17.95 -105.19 -5.88
CA LEU A 213 -16.95 -106.24 -5.71
C LEU A 213 -17.53 -107.53 -5.11
N SER A 214 -18.53 -107.43 -4.22
CA SER A 214 -19.19 -108.59 -3.61
C SER A 214 -20.01 -109.42 -4.61
N ILE A 215 -20.38 -108.85 -5.76
CA ILE A 215 -21.01 -109.58 -6.87
C ILE A 215 -20.01 -110.56 -7.51
N PHE A 216 -18.73 -110.20 -7.58
CA PHE A 216 -17.70 -110.97 -8.28
C PHE A 216 -16.83 -111.83 -7.34
N ILE A 217 -16.62 -111.39 -6.09
CA ILE A 217 -15.76 -112.05 -5.11
C ILE A 217 -16.63 -112.62 -3.99
N LYS A 218 -16.58 -113.95 -3.77
CA LYS A 218 -17.40 -114.61 -2.73
C LYS A 218 -16.74 -114.72 -1.35
N ASN A 219 -15.45 -114.35 -1.22
CA ASN A 219 -14.73 -114.46 0.05
C ASN A 219 -14.99 -113.22 0.94
N PRO A 220 -15.66 -113.37 2.10
CA PRO A 220 -16.01 -112.23 2.96
C PRO A 220 -14.77 -111.53 3.53
N PHE A 221 -13.69 -112.25 3.80
CA PHE A 221 -12.45 -111.64 4.32
C PHE A 221 -11.80 -110.71 3.29
N VAL A 222 -11.77 -111.12 2.02
CA VAL A 222 -11.22 -110.30 0.93
C VAL A 222 -12.06 -109.05 0.71
N ILE A 223 -13.39 -109.17 0.77
CA ILE A 223 -14.29 -108.01 0.69
C ILE A 223 -14.02 -107.04 1.85
N SER A 224 -13.95 -107.52 3.10
CA SER A 224 -13.71 -106.66 4.26
C SER A 224 -12.38 -105.92 4.20
N VAL A 225 -11.29 -106.59 3.77
CA VAL A 225 -9.98 -105.96 3.60
C VAL A 225 -10.02 -104.91 2.48
N MET A 226 -10.66 -105.22 1.35
CA MET A 226 -10.82 -104.27 0.24
C MET A 226 -11.70 -103.07 0.62
N SER A 227 -12.78 -103.27 1.38
CA SER A 227 -13.62 -102.19 1.90
C SER A 227 -12.83 -101.27 2.85
N ALA A 228 -11.99 -101.83 3.72
CA ALA A 228 -11.13 -101.04 4.61
C ALA A 228 -10.09 -100.23 3.83
N LEU A 229 -9.47 -100.82 2.80
CA LEU A 229 -8.56 -100.11 1.88
C LEU A 229 -9.27 -99.00 1.10
N LEU A 230 -10.47 -99.26 0.58
CA LEU A 230 -11.28 -98.27 -0.13
C LEU A 230 -11.73 -97.13 0.79
N ALA A 231 -12.03 -97.41 2.07
CA ALA A 231 -12.33 -96.39 3.06
C ALA A 231 -11.11 -95.49 3.35
N LEU A 232 -9.90 -96.06 3.47
CA LEU A 232 -8.65 -95.30 3.61
C LEU A 232 -8.37 -94.43 2.38
N ILE A 233 -8.51 -94.98 1.18
CA ILE A 233 -8.34 -94.24 -0.08
C ILE A 233 -9.40 -93.14 -0.20
N GLY A 234 -10.66 -93.45 0.10
CA GLY A 234 -11.78 -92.51 0.06
C GLY A 234 -11.61 -91.36 1.03
N SER A 235 -11.17 -91.63 2.25
CA SER A 235 -10.81 -90.61 3.23
C SER A 235 -9.70 -89.71 2.69
N LYS A 236 -8.59 -90.26 2.19
CA LYS A 236 -7.49 -89.45 1.63
C LYS A 236 -7.93 -88.60 0.44
N VAL A 237 -8.72 -89.15 -0.48
CA VAL A 237 -9.20 -88.46 -1.68
C VAL A 237 -10.19 -87.36 -1.33
N LEU A 238 -11.16 -87.63 -0.45
CA LEU A 238 -12.18 -86.65 -0.05
C LEU A 238 -11.65 -85.61 0.94
N MET A 239 -10.51 -85.85 1.61
CA MET A 239 -9.80 -84.86 2.43
C MET A 239 -8.81 -84.00 1.65
N THR A 240 -8.60 -84.23 0.34
CA THR A 240 -7.77 -83.34 -0.51
C THR A 240 -8.11 -81.85 -0.38
N PRO A 241 -9.39 -81.42 -0.27
CA PRO A 241 -9.73 -80.02 -0.06
C PRO A 241 -9.11 -79.40 1.21
N VAL A 242 -8.84 -80.19 2.25
CA VAL A 242 -8.22 -79.70 3.49
C VAL A 242 -6.78 -79.22 3.24
N GLU A 243 -6.03 -79.89 2.36
CA GLU A 243 -4.69 -79.43 1.99
C GLU A 243 -4.75 -78.11 1.21
N ASP A 244 -5.74 -77.94 0.34
CA ASP A 244 -5.98 -76.67 -0.35
C ASP A 244 -6.43 -75.56 0.61
N MET A 245 -7.21 -75.86 1.66
CA MET A 245 -7.52 -74.89 2.71
C MET A 245 -6.28 -74.45 3.44
N LYS A 246 -5.42 -75.41 3.83
CA LYS A 246 -4.14 -75.10 4.46
C LYS A 246 -3.30 -74.20 3.56
N ASN A 247 -3.21 -74.51 2.27
CA ASN A 247 -2.51 -73.65 1.30
C ASN A 247 -3.12 -72.23 1.21
N GLU A 248 -4.45 -72.08 1.28
CA GLU A 248 -5.08 -70.75 1.32
C GLU A 248 -4.81 -69.99 2.62
N ILE A 249 -4.68 -70.69 3.76
CA ILE A 249 -4.28 -70.11 5.04
C ILE A 249 -2.79 -69.73 5.03
N ASP A 250 -1.92 -70.57 4.47
CA ASP A 250 -0.49 -70.27 4.35
C ASP A 250 -0.27 -69.02 3.48
N LYS A 251 -1.05 -68.85 2.41
CA LYS A 251 -1.08 -67.61 1.62
C LYS A 251 -1.44 -66.38 2.45
N LEU A 252 -2.34 -66.49 3.43
CA LEU A 252 -2.65 -65.37 4.34
C LEU A 252 -1.42 -64.99 5.18
N SER A 253 -0.68 -65.98 5.67
CA SER A 253 0.58 -65.77 6.39
C SER A 253 1.64 -65.07 5.52
N ASP A 254 1.66 -65.39 4.22
CA ASP A 254 2.51 -64.73 3.22
C ASP A 254 1.96 -63.38 2.72
N LYS A 255 1.01 -62.79 3.47
CA LYS A 255 0.35 -61.51 3.17
C LYS A 255 -0.35 -61.48 1.81
N ASN A 256 -0.80 -62.64 1.31
CA ASN A 256 -1.48 -62.78 0.04
C ASN A 256 -2.99 -62.97 0.19
N TYR A 257 -3.71 -61.87 0.01
CA TYR A 257 -5.15 -61.74 0.14
C TYR A 257 -5.89 -61.88 -1.19
N ILE A 258 -5.18 -62.14 -2.30
CA ILE A 258 -5.78 -62.33 -3.62
C ILE A 258 -6.71 -63.56 -3.59
N SER A 259 -7.95 -63.37 -4.05
CA SER A 259 -8.96 -64.42 -4.18
C SER A 259 -9.35 -64.62 -5.64
N ARG A 260 -8.62 -65.52 -6.34
CA ARG A 260 -8.84 -65.86 -7.77
C ARG A 260 -9.37 -67.27 -8.01
N LYS A 261 -9.52 -68.06 -6.96
CA LYS A 261 -9.83 -69.48 -7.08
C LYS A 261 -11.11 -69.82 -6.34
N LYS A 262 -12.10 -70.33 -7.07
CA LYS A 262 -13.35 -70.83 -6.51
C LYS A 262 -13.24 -72.33 -6.30
N TYR A 263 -13.35 -72.74 -5.05
CA TYR A 263 -13.33 -74.15 -4.67
C TYR A 263 -14.76 -74.68 -4.60
N ASN A 264 -15.05 -75.73 -5.37
CA ASN A 264 -16.33 -76.43 -5.36
C ASN A 264 -16.11 -77.88 -4.87
N THR A 265 -16.15 -78.06 -3.56
CA THR A 265 -16.04 -79.35 -2.84
C THR A 265 -17.38 -80.08 -2.75
N TYR A 266 -18.50 -79.34 -2.86
CA TYR A 266 -19.88 -79.87 -2.78
C TYR A 266 -20.22 -80.50 -1.41
N ASP A 267 -19.50 -80.15 -0.35
CA ASP A 267 -19.68 -80.59 1.04
C ASP A 267 -19.55 -79.39 2.00
N GLU A 268 -19.52 -79.65 3.31
CA GLU A 268 -19.32 -78.64 4.36
C GLU A 268 -18.01 -77.83 4.21
N TYR A 269 -17.00 -78.34 3.50
CA TYR A 269 -15.78 -77.60 3.22
C TYR A 269 -15.98 -76.40 2.29
N ASN A 270 -17.06 -76.39 1.50
CA ASN A 270 -17.38 -75.27 0.62
C ASN A 270 -17.64 -73.98 1.43
N GLU A 271 -18.36 -74.10 2.55
CA GLU A 271 -18.67 -72.98 3.45
C GLU A 271 -17.41 -72.41 4.10
N ILE A 272 -16.43 -73.27 4.40
CA ILE A 272 -15.13 -72.83 4.95
C ILE A 272 -14.33 -72.07 3.88
N PHE A 273 -14.26 -72.56 2.63
CA PHE A 273 -13.59 -71.83 1.55
C PHE A 273 -14.25 -70.48 1.28
N ASP A 274 -15.58 -70.41 1.29
CA ASP A 274 -16.32 -69.16 1.11
C ASP A 274 -16.03 -68.18 2.27
N SER A 275 -15.95 -68.66 3.52
CA SER A 275 -15.56 -67.84 4.68
C SER A 275 -14.11 -67.34 4.60
N ILE A 276 -13.15 -68.19 4.21
CA ILE A 276 -11.75 -67.78 3.98
C ILE A 276 -11.68 -66.69 2.92
N LYS A 277 -12.44 -66.86 1.82
CA LYS A 277 -12.57 -65.86 0.76
C LYS A 277 -13.13 -64.53 1.30
N GLU A 278 -14.22 -64.56 2.06
CA GLU A 278 -14.84 -63.36 2.62
C GLU A 278 -13.87 -62.61 3.56
N HIS A 279 -13.13 -63.35 4.40
CA HIS A 279 -12.10 -62.76 5.25
C HIS A 279 -10.96 -62.15 4.45
N LYS A 280 -10.47 -62.83 3.41
CA LYS A 280 -9.47 -62.30 2.47
C LYS A 280 -9.91 -60.96 1.89
N GLU A 281 -11.14 -60.89 1.41
CA GLU A 281 -11.72 -59.68 0.80
C GLU A 281 -11.85 -58.54 1.82
N LYS A 282 -12.32 -58.81 3.05
CA LYS A 282 -12.42 -57.81 4.12
C LYS A 282 -11.06 -57.27 4.56
N PHE A 283 -10.05 -58.13 4.70
CA PHE A 283 -8.69 -57.68 4.99
C PHE A 283 -8.13 -56.84 3.84
N ALA A 284 -8.37 -57.25 2.60
CA ALA A 284 -7.95 -56.48 1.44
C ALA A 284 -8.59 -55.07 1.42
N GLU A 285 -9.89 -54.96 1.70
CA GLU A 285 -10.59 -53.67 1.86
C GLU A 285 -9.92 -52.81 2.95
N GLY A 286 -9.62 -53.37 4.12
CA GLY A 286 -8.98 -52.64 5.22
C GLY A 286 -7.56 -52.14 4.92
N PHE A 287 -6.73 -52.91 4.20
CA PHE A 287 -5.39 -52.45 3.82
C PHE A 287 -5.42 -51.40 2.70
N ILE A 288 -6.35 -51.52 1.75
CA ILE A 288 -6.64 -50.47 0.76
C ILE A 288 -7.05 -49.17 1.48
N ASP A 289 -7.94 -49.27 2.46
CA ASP A 289 -8.39 -48.15 3.29
C ASP A 289 -7.20 -47.46 4.01
N LEU A 290 -6.33 -48.23 4.65
CA LEU A 290 -5.11 -47.73 5.29
C LEU A 290 -4.16 -47.05 4.30
N SER A 291 -3.97 -47.64 3.12
CA SER A 291 -3.11 -47.08 2.07
C SER A 291 -3.63 -45.76 1.51
N SER A 292 -4.95 -45.63 1.37
CA SER A 292 -5.58 -44.35 1.01
C SER A 292 -5.20 -43.26 2.00
N MET A 293 -5.26 -43.58 3.30
CA MET A 293 -5.02 -42.64 4.37
C MET A 293 -3.56 -42.22 4.43
N THR A 294 -2.62 -43.13 4.15
CA THR A 294 -1.19 -42.80 4.11
C THR A 294 -0.82 -41.92 2.93
N GLY A 295 -1.44 -42.13 1.76
CA GLY A 295 -1.28 -41.23 0.62
C GLY A 295 -1.80 -39.81 0.91
N GLU A 296 -2.95 -39.69 1.58
CA GLU A 296 -3.47 -38.38 2.03
C GLU A 296 -2.55 -37.71 3.05
N MET A 297 -2.01 -38.47 4.02
CA MET A 297 -1.02 -37.96 4.97
C MET A 297 0.27 -37.47 4.29
N ALA A 298 0.74 -38.19 3.25
CA ALA A 298 1.92 -37.78 2.48
C ALA A 298 1.68 -36.45 1.76
N SER A 299 0.53 -36.30 1.08
CA SER A 299 0.16 -35.03 0.46
C SER A 299 0.06 -33.90 1.47
N PHE A 300 -0.58 -34.14 2.61
CA PHE A 300 -0.73 -33.12 3.65
C PHE A 300 0.64 -32.68 4.22
N SER A 301 1.55 -33.62 4.42
CA SER A 301 2.94 -33.34 4.84
C SER A 301 3.67 -32.47 3.81
N GLY A 302 3.50 -32.75 2.51
CA GLY A 302 4.06 -31.95 1.43
C GLY A 302 3.52 -30.51 1.42
N ASP A 303 2.19 -30.35 1.52
CA ASP A 303 1.55 -29.03 1.59
C ASP A 303 2.03 -28.24 2.83
N LEU A 304 2.20 -28.89 4.00
CA LEU A 304 2.76 -28.26 5.20
C LEU A 304 4.22 -27.81 5.04
N LEU A 305 5.03 -28.57 4.31
CA LEU A 305 6.42 -28.21 4.03
C LEU A 305 6.51 -26.95 3.17
N GLU A 306 5.67 -26.86 2.14
CA GLU A 306 5.58 -25.69 1.27
C GLU A 306 5.21 -24.43 2.06
N ILE A 307 4.16 -24.51 2.87
CA ILE A 307 3.72 -23.41 3.76
C ILE A 307 4.86 -23.01 4.72
N SER A 308 5.53 -23.99 5.33
CA SER A 308 6.61 -23.72 6.27
C SER A 308 7.82 -23.04 5.63
N ASN A 309 8.12 -23.33 4.36
CA ASN A 309 9.18 -22.66 3.61
C ASN A 309 8.77 -21.21 3.27
N ALA A 310 7.53 -20.99 2.83
CA ALA A 310 7.01 -19.64 2.59
C ALA A 310 7.02 -18.77 3.86
N MET A 311 6.69 -19.35 5.02
CA MET A 311 6.79 -18.67 6.31
C MET A 311 8.23 -18.30 6.69
N GLN A 312 9.23 -19.13 6.34
CA GLN A 312 10.64 -18.81 6.57
C GLN A 312 11.11 -17.63 5.72
N GLU A 313 10.75 -17.62 4.44
CA GLU A 313 11.05 -16.51 3.54
C GLU A 313 10.42 -15.21 4.05
N THR A 314 9.13 -15.27 4.40
CA THR A 314 8.41 -14.12 4.97
C THR A 314 9.06 -13.63 6.27
N SER A 315 9.50 -14.54 7.15
CA SER A 315 10.21 -14.19 8.38
C SER A 315 11.55 -13.48 8.11
N ALA A 316 12.27 -13.90 7.07
CA ALA A 316 13.51 -13.25 6.65
C ALA A 316 13.26 -11.82 6.11
N GLU A 317 12.18 -11.61 5.36
CA GLU A 317 11.76 -10.28 4.91
C GLU A 317 11.34 -9.36 6.07
N ILE A 318 10.61 -9.90 7.05
CA ILE A 318 10.27 -9.17 8.27
C ILE A 318 11.56 -8.77 9.01
N SER A 319 12.54 -9.68 9.15
CA SER A 319 13.84 -9.37 9.77
C SER A 319 14.52 -8.17 9.11
N LYS A 320 14.63 -8.17 7.77
CA LYS A 320 15.22 -7.06 7.01
C LYS A 320 14.44 -5.76 7.19
N SER A 321 13.11 -5.85 7.24
CA SER A 321 12.24 -4.69 7.44
C SER A 321 12.42 -4.08 8.84
N VAL A 322 12.60 -4.92 9.85
CA VAL A 322 12.86 -4.50 11.23
C VAL A 322 14.25 -3.85 11.35
N ASP A 323 15.28 -4.41 10.70
CA ASP A 323 16.61 -3.78 10.67
C ASP A 323 16.58 -2.39 10.03
N ARG A 324 15.87 -2.26 8.91
CA ARG A 324 15.68 -0.98 8.24
C ARG A 324 14.89 0.00 9.09
N LEU A 325 13.87 -0.46 9.84
CA LEU A 325 13.13 0.37 10.78
C LEU A 325 14.07 0.94 11.84
N ASN A 326 14.91 0.09 12.44
CA ASN A 326 15.88 0.51 13.45
C ASN A 326 16.89 1.54 12.92
N GLU A 327 17.44 1.32 11.72
CA GLU A 327 18.33 2.28 11.05
C GLU A 327 17.63 3.62 10.82
N LYS A 328 16.38 3.60 10.32
CA LYS A 328 15.60 4.81 10.06
C LYS A 328 15.19 5.54 11.33
N SER A 329 14.93 4.84 12.44
CA SER A 329 14.67 5.45 13.73
C SER A 329 15.90 6.18 14.28
N LEU A 330 17.10 5.60 14.14
CA LEU A 330 18.35 6.26 14.52
C LEU A 330 18.63 7.49 13.66
N GLU A 331 18.43 7.38 12.33
CA GLU A 331 18.58 8.50 11.41
C GLU A 331 17.59 9.63 11.75
N GLN A 332 16.33 9.29 12.05
CA GLN A 332 15.30 10.24 12.48
C GLN A 332 15.70 10.95 13.77
N SER A 333 16.22 10.22 14.77
CA SER A 333 16.69 10.83 16.03
C SER A 333 17.80 11.86 15.77
N ASN A 334 18.79 11.53 14.96
CA ASN A 334 19.88 12.45 14.61
C ASN A 334 19.38 13.71 13.87
N TYR A 335 18.47 13.57 12.90
CA TYR A 335 17.91 14.74 12.21
C TYR A 335 17.05 15.60 13.13
N THR A 336 16.28 14.98 14.02
CA THR A 336 15.47 15.70 15.01
C THR A 336 16.35 16.50 15.95
N GLU A 337 17.44 15.93 16.48
CA GLU A 337 18.39 16.64 17.34
C GLU A 337 18.99 17.86 16.62
N LYS A 338 19.42 17.68 15.36
CA LYS A 338 19.93 18.79 14.53
C LYS A 338 18.88 19.88 14.30
N ASN A 339 17.64 19.51 14.03
CA ASN A 339 16.54 20.45 13.83
C ASN A 339 16.21 21.20 15.11
N VAL A 340 16.22 20.54 16.27
CA VAL A 340 16.05 21.17 17.58
C VAL A 340 17.11 22.24 17.80
N SER A 341 18.38 21.94 17.54
CA SER A 341 19.47 22.93 17.64
C SER A 341 19.22 24.13 16.73
N MET A 342 18.93 23.90 15.44
CA MET A 342 18.70 25.00 14.47
C MET A 342 17.48 25.85 14.83
N LEU A 343 16.40 25.23 15.32
CA LEU A 343 15.20 25.95 15.73
C LEU A 343 15.44 26.75 17.01
N SER A 344 16.23 26.23 17.96
CA SER A 344 16.64 26.96 19.15
C SER A 344 17.41 28.23 18.78
N ASP A 345 18.40 28.12 17.88
CA ASP A 345 19.17 29.26 17.39
C ASP A 345 18.26 30.29 16.68
N ASN A 346 17.28 29.82 15.90
CA ASN A 346 16.32 30.71 15.24
C ASN A 346 15.42 31.46 16.22
N VAL A 347 14.99 30.81 17.30
CA VAL A 347 14.21 31.46 18.37
C VAL A 347 15.03 32.58 19.00
N GLU A 348 16.29 32.32 19.33
CA GLU A 348 17.20 33.32 19.91
C GLU A 348 17.39 34.51 18.95
N ASN A 349 17.67 34.25 17.68
CA ASN A 349 17.82 35.28 16.64
C ASN A 349 16.55 36.14 16.47
N ILE A 350 15.37 35.54 16.52
CA ILE A 350 14.09 36.29 16.41
C ILE A 350 13.86 37.17 17.64
N ILE A 351 14.20 36.69 18.84
CA ILE A 351 14.11 37.49 20.07
C ILE A 351 15.04 38.71 19.98
N GLU A 352 16.27 38.52 19.48
CA GLU A 352 17.23 39.61 19.28
C GLU A 352 16.75 40.62 18.23
N LEU A 353 16.19 40.14 17.10
CA LEU A 353 15.60 41.00 16.07
C LEU A 353 14.40 41.81 16.61
N SER A 354 13.52 41.18 17.40
CA SER A 354 12.39 41.87 18.03
C SER A 354 12.86 42.98 18.97
N LYS A 355 13.90 42.71 19.78
CA LYS A 355 14.53 43.72 20.64
C LYS A 355 15.14 44.87 19.84
N THR A 356 15.79 44.56 18.72
CA THR A 356 16.37 45.56 17.82
C THR A 356 15.29 46.44 17.19
N GLU A 357 14.19 45.87 16.73
CA GLU A 357 13.03 46.62 16.22
C GLU A 357 12.43 47.56 17.28
N MET A 358 12.30 47.09 18.52
CA MET A 358 11.84 47.95 19.63
C MET A 358 12.79 49.11 19.91
N ASN A 359 14.10 48.89 19.85
CA ASN A 359 15.10 49.96 20.02
C ASN A 359 15.02 50.97 18.87
N ASN A 360 14.92 50.49 17.63
CA ASN A 360 14.75 51.35 16.45
C ASN A 360 13.49 52.21 16.55
N LYS A 361 12.38 51.62 17.01
CA LYS A 361 11.14 52.34 17.27
C LYS A 361 11.35 53.50 18.26
N ALA A 362 12.07 53.26 19.36
CA ALA A 362 12.33 54.29 20.37
C ALA A 362 13.17 55.45 19.79
N GLU A 363 14.18 55.15 18.97
CA GLU A 363 14.98 56.19 18.29
C GLU A 363 14.14 56.98 17.28
N VAL A 364 13.24 56.31 16.55
CA VAL A 364 12.29 56.96 15.64
C VAL A 364 11.33 57.89 16.40
N GLU A 365 10.79 57.46 17.53
CA GLU A 365 9.92 58.31 18.37
C GLU A 365 10.67 59.55 18.90
N LYS A 366 11.94 59.39 19.28
CA LYS A 366 12.81 60.51 19.68
C LYS A 366 13.10 61.47 18.52
N ALA A 367 13.27 60.96 17.30
CA ALA A 367 13.41 61.79 16.11
C ALA A 367 12.14 62.62 15.87
N VAL A 368 10.95 62.01 15.96
CA VAL A 368 9.66 62.73 15.83
C VAL A 368 9.54 63.83 16.88
N GLN A 369 9.88 63.57 18.15
CA GLN A 369 9.88 64.59 19.21
C GLN A 369 10.83 65.75 18.88
N THR A 370 12.03 65.46 18.39
CA THR A 370 13.03 66.48 18.04
C THR A 370 12.56 67.35 16.87
N THR A 371 11.98 66.74 15.84
CA THR A 371 11.42 67.45 14.70
C THR A 371 10.21 68.30 15.10
N THR A 372 9.40 67.82 16.04
CA THR A 372 8.23 68.57 16.57
C THR A 372 8.68 69.84 17.29
N LYS A 373 9.71 69.76 18.16
CA LYS A 373 10.33 70.94 18.78
C LYS A 373 10.93 71.90 17.75
N SER A 374 11.53 71.36 16.69
CA SER A 374 12.07 72.18 15.60
C SER A 374 10.96 72.96 14.88
N PHE A 375 9.81 72.32 14.65
CA PHE A 375 8.62 72.96 14.08
C PHE A 375 8.09 74.11 14.94
N GLU A 376 8.05 73.93 16.27
CA GLU A 376 7.66 74.99 17.21
C GLU A 376 8.60 76.20 17.10
N LYS A 377 9.92 75.97 16.98
CA LYS A 377 10.91 77.05 16.85
C LYS A 377 10.84 77.76 15.49
N LEU A 378 10.58 77.02 14.41
CA LEU A 378 10.34 77.62 13.10
C LEU A 378 9.07 78.47 13.09
N ASN A 379 8.01 78.03 13.76
CA ASN A 379 6.78 78.81 13.89
C ASN A 379 7.01 80.13 14.65
N GLU A 380 7.83 80.10 15.71
CA GLU A 380 8.27 81.31 16.41
C GLU A 380 9.07 82.25 15.49
N THR A 381 9.97 81.68 14.68
CA THR A 381 10.77 82.44 13.70
C THR A 381 9.89 83.11 12.65
N THR A 382 8.90 82.40 12.11
CA THR A 382 7.90 82.94 11.16
C THR A 382 7.12 84.10 11.77
N LYS A 383 6.72 84.02 13.04
CA LYS A 383 6.07 85.14 13.74
C LYS A 383 6.98 86.35 13.88
N ASN A 384 8.26 86.14 14.21
CA ASN A 384 9.24 87.21 14.32
C ASN A 384 9.50 87.88 12.96
N LEU A 385 9.59 87.10 11.88
CA LEU A 385 9.74 87.64 10.52
C LEU A 385 8.51 88.45 10.09
N GLN A 386 7.30 87.96 10.40
CA GLN A 386 6.08 88.73 10.13
C GLN A 386 6.08 90.06 10.88
N PHE A 387 6.48 90.06 12.15
CA PHE A 387 6.63 91.31 12.92
C PHE A 387 7.64 92.27 12.28
N ILE A 388 8.75 91.76 11.72
CA ILE A 388 9.72 92.59 11.00
C ILE A 388 9.09 93.16 9.73
N VAL A 389 8.38 92.36 8.94
CA VAL A 389 7.64 92.83 7.74
C VAL A 389 6.70 93.99 8.11
N ASP A 390 5.91 93.84 9.17
CA ASP A 390 5.00 94.89 9.65
C ASP A 390 5.76 96.18 10.07
N LYS A 391 6.99 96.05 10.60
CA LYS A 391 7.87 97.19 10.92
C LYS A 391 8.44 97.87 9.68
N PHE A 392 8.79 97.12 8.65
CA PHE A 392 9.25 97.68 7.37
C PHE A 392 8.12 98.46 6.67
N GLU A 393 6.87 97.98 6.74
CA GLU A 393 5.70 98.74 6.27
C GLU A 393 5.55 100.07 7.03
N SER A 394 5.69 100.05 8.35
CA SER A 394 5.66 101.27 9.16
C SER A 394 6.81 102.24 8.84
N LEU A 395 8.02 101.72 8.54
CA LEU A 395 9.18 102.52 8.14
C LEU A 395 8.97 103.17 6.78
N LYS A 396 8.35 102.45 5.84
CA LYS A 396 7.96 102.99 4.54
C LYS A 396 7.01 104.18 4.69
N GLU A 397 5.94 104.03 5.48
CA GLU A 397 5.00 105.14 5.74
C GLU A 397 5.68 106.37 6.35
N ASN A 398 6.61 106.15 7.30
CA ASN A 398 7.38 107.24 7.89
C ASN A 398 8.34 107.91 6.89
N SER A 399 8.92 107.13 5.99
CA SER A 399 9.82 107.64 4.94
C SER A 399 9.05 108.47 3.90
N ASP A 400 7.84 108.03 3.53
CA ASP A 400 6.95 108.80 2.66
C ASP A 400 6.54 110.13 3.30
N ARG A 401 6.27 110.13 4.61
CA ARG A 401 6.02 111.36 5.39
C ARG A 401 7.24 112.28 5.41
N LEU A 402 8.45 111.75 5.62
CA LEU A 402 9.69 112.53 5.57
C LEU A 402 9.93 113.13 4.18
N LYS A 403 9.65 112.38 3.11
CA LYS A 403 9.71 112.87 1.73
C LYS A 403 8.76 114.05 1.50
N SER A 404 7.52 113.94 2.00
CA SER A 404 6.54 115.03 1.95
C SER A 404 7.02 116.28 2.72
N ASN A 405 7.47 116.12 3.96
CA ASN A 405 7.97 117.22 4.78
C ASN A 405 9.21 117.89 4.17
N GLY A 406 10.14 117.09 3.62
CA GLY A 406 11.33 117.61 2.95
C GLY A 406 10.97 118.46 1.73
N LYS A 407 9.97 118.04 0.95
CA LYS A 407 9.45 118.81 -0.20
C LYS A 407 8.81 120.14 0.23
N GLU A 408 8.07 120.16 1.33
CA GLU A 408 7.54 121.40 1.89
C GLU A 408 8.66 122.38 2.29
N ILE A 409 9.76 121.88 2.87
CA ILE A 409 10.93 122.72 3.20
C ILE A 409 11.62 123.21 1.93
N GLU A 410 11.73 122.38 0.89
CA GLU A 410 12.25 122.79 -0.43
C GLU A 410 11.44 123.96 -1.00
N ASP A 411 10.11 123.86 -0.97
CA ASP A 411 9.19 124.89 -1.44
C ASP A 411 9.33 126.20 -0.63
N ILE A 412 9.45 126.10 0.71
CA ILE A 412 9.71 127.25 1.58
C ILE A 412 11.07 127.88 1.25
N ALA A 413 12.13 127.08 1.08
CA ALA A 413 13.46 127.59 0.73
C ALA A 413 13.46 128.29 -0.63
N SER A 414 12.78 127.73 -1.63
CA SER A 414 12.55 128.36 -2.94
C SER A 414 11.82 129.70 -2.81
N PHE A 415 10.78 129.75 -1.96
CA PHE A 415 10.03 130.97 -1.69
C PHE A 415 10.88 132.04 -0.99
N VAL A 416 11.67 131.66 0.04
CA VAL A 416 12.60 132.56 0.74
C VAL A 416 13.69 133.06 -0.21
N SER A 417 14.22 132.22 -1.09
CA SER A 417 15.18 132.61 -2.12
C SER A 417 14.58 133.65 -3.07
N SER A 418 13.33 133.45 -3.50
CA SER A 418 12.59 134.40 -4.34
C SER A 418 12.35 135.75 -3.64
N ILE A 419 11.94 135.74 -2.37
CA ILE A 419 11.79 136.96 -1.56
C ILE A 419 13.12 137.66 -1.39
N SER A 420 14.19 136.92 -1.08
CA SER A 420 15.53 137.47 -0.88
C SER A 420 16.06 138.10 -2.17
N TYR A 421 15.84 137.46 -3.32
CA TYR A 421 16.17 138.03 -4.64
C TYR A 421 15.38 139.32 -4.93
N GLN A 422 14.07 139.33 -4.67
CA GLN A 422 13.24 140.53 -4.81
C GLN A 422 13.67 141.64 -3.85
N THR A 423 14.02 141.30 -2.61
CA THR A 423 14.48 142.25 -1.58
C THR A 423 15.85 142.83 -1.95
N ASN A 424 16.75 142.01 -2.49
CA ASN A 424 18.04 142.44 -3.03
C ASN A 424 17.85 143.44 -4.19
N LEU A 425 16.90 143.19 -5.09
CA LEU A 425 16.55 144.15 -6.16
C LEU A 425 15.92 145.45 -5.64
N LEU A 426 15.04 145.38 -4.64
CA LEU A 426 14.46 146.55 -3.99
C LEU A 426 15.52 147.38 -3.25
N ALA A 427 16.43 146.71 -2.54
CA ALA A 427 17.54 147.32 -1.81
C ALA A 427 18.59 147.92 -2.75
N LEU A 428 18.81 147.31 -3.92
CA LEU A 428 19.62 147.86 -5.00
C LEU A 428 18.99 149.15 -5.54
N ASN A 429 17.68 149.13 -5.83
CA ASN A 429 16.95 150.32 -6.27
C ASN A 429 16.96 151.43 -5.20
N ALA A 430 16.79 151.08 -3.92
CA ALA A 430 16.86 152.02 -2.81
C ALA A 430 18.28 152.59 -2.59
N SER A 431 19.33 151.79 -2.77
CA SER A 431 20.73 152.24 -2.70
C SER A 431 21.06 153.22 -3.84
N ILE A 432 20.55 152.96 -5.04
CA ILE A 432 20.67 153.88 -6.20
C ILE A 432 19.97 155.21 -5.90
N GLU A 433 18.75 155.19 -5.37
CA GLU A 433 17.98 156.42 -5.10
C GLU A 433 18.53 157.21 -3.89
N ALA A 434 19.09 156.51 -2.90
CA ALA A 434 19.80 157.14 -1.77
C ALA A 434 21.12 157.81 -2.21
N ALA A 435 21.84 157.24 -3.18
CA ALA A 435 22.99 157.90 -3.83
C ALA A 435 22.58 159.16 -4.61
N ARG A 436 21.32 159.19 -5.11
CA ARG A 436 20.73 160.30 -5.87
C ARG A 436 20.29 161.48 -5.00
N ALA A 437 19.87 161.22 -3.76
CA ALA A 437 19.46 162.24 -2.78
C ALA A 437 20.62 163.02 -2.12
N GLY A 438 21.89 162.72 -2.47
CA GLY A 438 23.06 163.45 -2.01
C GLY A 438 23.27 163.41 -0.48
N GLU A 439 23.62 164.53 0.14
CA GLU A 439 23.92 164.56 1.59
C GLU A 439 22.73 164.17 2.50
N ALA A 440 21.49 164.37 2.05
CA ALA A 440 20.29 163.98 2.79
C ALA A 440 20.06 162.45 2.81
N GLY A 441 20.65 161.70 1.87
CA GLY A 441 20.46 160.26 1.69
C GLY A 441 21.53 159.36 2.31
N LYS A 442 22.63 159.92 2.86
CA LYS A 442 23.78 159.14 3.38
C LYS A 442 23.39 158.07 4.40
N GLY A 443 22.50 158.39 5.35
CA GLY A 443 22.02 157.40 6.34
C GLY A 443 21.16 156.30 5.73
N PHE A 444 20.40 156.63 4.68
CA PHE A 444 19.52 155.69 3.98
C PHE A 444 20.29 154.76 3.04
N ALA A 445 21.38 155.24 2.43
CA ALA A 445 22.27 154.44 1.59
C ALA A 445 22.96 153.32 2.38
N VAL A 446 23.40 153.61 3.61
CA VAL A 446 23.99 152.59 4.50
C VAL A 446 22.97 151.50 4.84
N VAL A 447 21.73 151.88 5.17
CA VAL A 447 20.66 150.91 5.46
C VAL A 447 20.29 150.10 4.22
N ALA A 448 20.21 150.72 3.04
CA ALA A 448 19.87 150.03 1.80
C ALA A 448 20.97 149.03 1.37
N GLU A 449 22.25 149.37 1.54
CA GLU A 449 23.36 148.44 1.29
C GLU A 449 23.38 147.29 2.31
N GLU A 450 23.10 147.56 3.59
CA GLU A 450 23.00 146.53 4.63
C GLU A 450 21.82 145.57 4.36
N VAL A 451 20.66 146.09 3.91
CA VAL A 451 19.51 145.27 3.48
C VAL A 451 19.85 144.46 2.23
N ARG A 452 20.64 145.02 1.30
CA ARG A 452 21.10 144.31 0.10
C ARG A 452 22.03 143.15 0.46
N GLU A 453 23.02 143.40 1.32
CA GLU A 453 23.94 142.37 1.78
C GLU A 453 23.21 141.28 2.58
N LEU A 454 22.24 141.65 3.41
CA LEU A 454 21.39 140.71 4.15
C LEU A 454 20.51 139.87 3.21
N ALA A 455 19.97 140.47 2.16
CA ALA A 455 19.18 139.79 1.15
C ALA A 455 20.02 138.82 0.31
N GLN A 456 21.24 139.19 -0.10
CA GLN A 456 22.18 138.28 -0.76
C GLN A 456 22.59 137.12 0.15
N LYS A 457 22.90 137.38 1.43
CA LYS A 457 23.19 136.33 2.42
C LYS A 457 21.99 135.41 2.63
N SER A 458 20.77 135.94 2.63
CA SER A 458 19.53 135.17 2.76
C SER A 458 19.26 134.31 1.53
N GLU A 459 19.51 134.83 0.32
CA GLU A 459 19.40 134.08 -0.93
C GLU A 459 20.42 132.93 -1.01
N GLN A 460 21.67 133.20 -0.63
CA GLN A 460 22.72 132.18 -0.52
C GLN A 460 22.38 131.11 0.53
N ALA A 461 21.86 131.51 1.70
CA ALA A 461 21.43 130.58 2.73
C ALA A 461 20.23 129.73 2.27
N ALA A 462 19.24 130.33 1.61
CA ALA A 462 18.08 129.64 1.05
C ALA A 462 18.48 128.64 -0.05
N THR A 463 19.41 129.02 -0.92
CA THR A 463 19.98 128.11 -1.95
C THR A 463 20.70 126.93 -1.29
N LYS A 464 21.49 127.19 -0.25
CA LYS A 464 22.18 126.14 0.50
C LYS A 464 21.21 125.19 1.23
N ILE A 465 20.10 125.72 1.77
CA ILE A 465 19.02 124.89 2.34
C ILE A 465 18.41 124.02 1.26
N LYS A 466 18.11 124.58 0.07
CA LYS A 466 17.57 123.84 -1.06
C LYS A 466 18.50 122.69 -1.49
N ASP A 467 19.79 122.95 -1.66
CA ASP A 467 20.76 121.91 -2.03
C ASP A 467 20.87 120.80 -0.97
N ASN A 468 20.85 121.17 0.32
CA ASN A 468 20.86 120.19 1.42
C ASN A 468 19.57 119.35 1.44
N ILE A 469 18.41 119.95 1.19
CA ILE A 469 17.13 119.24 1.12
C ILE A 469 17.07 118.33 -0.11
N PHE A 470 17.61 118.77 -1.25
CA PHE A 470 17.73 117.92 -2.44
C PHE A 470 18.53 116.65 -2.15
N ASN A 471 19.70 116.79 -1.52
CA ASN A 471 20.51 115.63 -1.12
C ASN A 471 19.78 114.76 -0.10
N PHE A 472 19.12 115.35 0.91
CA PHE A 472 18.33 114.61 1.90
C PHE A 472 17.17 113.82 1.27
N LEU A 473 16.44 114.41 0.32
CA LEU A 473 15.38 113.73 -0.41
C LEU A 473 15.91 112.59 -1.29
N SER A 474 17.08 112.78 -1.91
CA SER A 474 17.78 111.73 -2.66
C SER A 474 18.18 110.56 -1.74
N ASP A 475 18.73 110.84 -0.55
CA ASP A 475 19.10 109.82 0.43
C ASP A 475 17.86 109.05 0.94
N ILE A 476 16.74 109.75 1.15
CA ILE A 476 15.45 109.11 1.52
C ILE A 476 14.93 108.21 0.40
N GLU A 477 15.09 108.58 -0.87
CA GLU A 477 14.66 107.76 -2.00
C GLU A 477 15.47 106.46 -2.13
N VAL A 478 16.79 106.54 -1.92
CA VAL A 478 17.65 105.34 -1.83
C VAL A 478 17.21 104.46 -0.66
N MET A 479 17.01 105.03 0.53
CA MET A 479 16.57 104.29 1.72
C MET A 479 15.22 103.58 1.50
N VAL A 480 14.26 104.24 0.83
CA VAL A 480 12.96 103.64 0.50
C VAL A 480 13.14 102.47 -0.46
N SER A 481 13.99 102.60 -1.48
CA SER A 481 14.29 101.50 -2.41
C SER A 481 14.88 100.29 -1.68
N GLU A 482 15.85 100.51 -0.78
CA GLU A 482 16.45 99.45 0.05
C GLU A 482 15.42 98.79 0.99
N ILE A 483 14.51 99.57 1.57
CA ILE A 483 13.40 99.05 2.39
C ILE A 483 12.47 98.14 1.58
N TYR A 484 12.15 98.50 0.32
CA TYR A 484 11.34 97.66 -0.55
C TYR A 484 12.02 96.33 -0.89
N GLU A 485 13.28 96.39 -1.32
CA GLU A 485 14.07 95.19 -1.63
C GLU A 485 14.15 94.27 -0.40
N GLN A 486 14.44 94.83 0.78
CA GLN A 486 14.54 94.06 2.01
C GLN A 486 13.20 93.45 2.42
N ASN A 487 12.08 94.15 2.20
CA ASN A 487 10.75 93.62 2.47
C ASN A 487 10.39 92.44 1.55
N GLU A 488 10.70 92.52 0.25
CA GLU A 488 10.50 91.41 -0.69
C GLU A 488 11.33 90.18 -0.30
N ILE A 489 12.60 90.37 0.08
CA ILE A 489 13.47 89.30 0.56
C ILE A 489 12.87 88.63 1.81
N LEU A 490 12.35 89.42 2.76
CA LEU A 490 11.74 88.89 3.98
C LEU A 490 10.44 88.14 3.72
N GLN A 491 9.59 88.63 2.82
CA GLN A 491 8.36 87.93 2.42
C GLN A 491 8.68 86.59 1.74
N SER A 492 9.65 86.58 0.81
CA SER A 492 10.13 85.36 0.16
C SER A 492 10.74 84.37 1.15
N GLY A 493 11.56 84.85 2.09
CA GLY A 493 12.13 84.03 3.16
C GLY A 493 11.07 83.43 4.09
N THR A 494 10.04 84.21 4.44
CA THR A 494 8.90 83.76 5.24
C THR A 494 8.11 82.67 4.53
N GLN A 495 7.88 82.82 3.22
CA GLN A 495 7.20 81.81 2.40
C GLN A 495 8.01 80.50 2.33
N THR A 496 9.31 80.60 2.12
CA THR A 496 10.23 79.44 2.08
C THR A 496 10.22 78.65 3.41
N ILE A 497 10.17 79.34 4.55
CA ILE A 497 10.07 78.70 5.87
C ILE A 497 8.72 77.99 6.03
N LYS A 498 7.62 78.60 5.59
CA LYS A 498 6.28 77.96 5.63
C LYS A 498 6.24 76.68 4.79
N GLU A 499 6.78 76.71 3.58
CA GLU A 499 6.87 75.52 2.72
C GLU A 499 7.73 74.42 3.37
N SER A 500 8.85 74.79 4.00
CA SER A 500 9.71 73.86 4.74
C SER A 500 8.98 73.24 5.94
N MET A 501 8.16 74.02 6.63
CA MET A 501 7.31 73.54 7.73
C MET A 501 6.28 72.52 7.25
N ASP A 502 5.63 72.75 6.10
CA ASP A 502 4.66 71.82 5.52
C ASP A 502 5.31 70.49 5.09
N ILE A 503 6.48 70.55 4.45
CA ILE A 503 7.27 69.35 4.10
C ILE A 503 7.61 68.57 5.37
N THR A 504 8.11 69.26 6.41
CA THR A 504 8.48 68.64 7.69
C THR A 504 7.28 67.97 8.37
N LYS A 505 6.09 68.56 8.29
CA LYS A 505 4.84 67.98 8.81
C LYS A 505 4.50 66.67 8.12
N ILE A 506 4.63 66.62 6.78
CA ILE A 506 4.42 65.40 6.01
C ILE A 506 5.45 64.33 6.40
N SER A 507 6.73 64.70 6.51
CA SER A 507 7.80 63.78 6.94
C SER A 507 7.53 63.21 8.34
N ASN A 508 7.11 64.03 9.31
CA ASN A 508 6.75 63.55 10.65
C ASN A 508 5.59 62.55 10.62
N ALA A 509 4.56 62.79 9.81
CA ALA A 509 3.45 61.84 9.66
C ALA A 509 3.91 60.50 9.06
N GLN A 510 4.85 60.53 8.10
CA GLN A 510 5.45 59.32 7.54
C GLN A 510 6.31 58.57 8.55
N ILE A 511 7.14 59.28 9.32
CA ILE A 511 7.97 58.70 10.37
C ILE A 511 7.09 58.06 11.48
N GLY A 512 5.98 58.70 11.84
CA GLY A 512 5.00 58.11 12.76
C GLY A 512 4.40 56.80 12.26
N LYS A 513 4.12 56.69 10.95
CA LYS A 513 3.68 55.42 10.34
C LYS A 513 4.77 54.35 10.42
N ILE A 514 6.04 54.70 10.23
CA ILE A 514 7.18 53.78 10.36
C ILE A 514 7.27 53.25 11.80
N SER A 515 7.16 54.10 12.81
CA SER A 515 7.14 53.66 14.22
C SER A 515 6.02 52.66 14.50
N MET A 516 4.82 52.90 13.97
CA MET A 516 3.71 51.95 14.11
C MET A 516 3.99 50.61 13.40
N GLN A 517 4.60 50.64 12.21
CA GLN A 517 5.00 49.43 11.49
C GLN A 517 6.09 48.63 12.22
N MET A 518 7.05 49.31 12.84
CA MET A 518 8.07 48.66 13.69
C MET A 518 7.41 47.95 14.88
N SER A 519 6.45 48.61 15.54
CA SER A 519 5.68 47.99 16.64
C SER A 519 4.92 46.74 16.20
N LEU A 520 4.28 46.77 15.03
CA LEU A 520 3.59 45.61 14.46
C LEU A 520 4.56 44.50 14.05
N SER A 521 5.76 44.87 13.60
CA SER A 521 6.80 43.91 13.21
C SER A 521 7.36 43.19 14.44
N ALA A 522 7.60 43.91 15.55
CA ALA A 522 8.02 43.32 16.82
C ALA A 522 6.97 42.31 17.36
N ASP A 523 5.68 42.65 17.35
CA ASP A 523 4.59 41.73 17.77
C ASP A 523 4.54 40.47 16.89
N LYS A 524 4.75 40.62 15.57
CA LYS A 524 4.82 39.47 14.66
C LYS A 524 6.03 38.58 14.93
N LEU A 525 7.20 39.16 15.20
CA LEU A 525 8.41 38.43 15.55
C LEU A 525 8.21 37.66 16.87
N GLU A 526 7.60 38.28 17.89
CA GLU A 526 7.30 37.62 19.16
C GLU A 526 6.35 36.42 18.97
N LYS A 527 5.27 36.58 18.20
CA LYS A 527 4.38 35.47 17.84
C LYS A 527 5.11 34.36 17.08
N GLN A 528 6.02 34.73 16.17
CA GLN A 528 6.82 33.75 15.43
C GLN A 528 7.75 32.97 16.36
N ALA A 529 8.40 33.63 17.32
CA ALA A 529 9.23 32.97 18.33
C ALA A 529 8.41 31.96 19.16
N GLN A 530 7.19 32.34 19.58
CA GLN A 530 6.30 31.44 20.30
C GLN A 530 5.88 30.22 19.46
N ASN A 531 5.58 30.43 18.18
CA ASN A 531 5.26 29.32 17.27
C ASN A 531 6.45 28.36 17.09
N LEU A 532 7.66 28.89 16.93
CA LEU A 532 8.87 28.06 16.85
C LEU A 532 9.12 27.28 18.14
N LYS A 533 8.80 27.86 19.31
CA LYS A 533 8.88 27.17 20.59
C LYS A 533 7.91 25.97 20.66
N ASN A 534 6.69 26.11 20.14
CA ASN A 534 5.77 24.98 20.06
C ASN A 534 6.31 23.88 19.12
N ILE A 535 6.92 24.25 17.98
CA ILE A 535 7.56 23.29 17.07
C ILE A 535 8.74 22.58 17.77
N LEU A 536 9.49 23.26 18.63
CA LEU A 536 10.55 22.63 19.44
C LEU A 536 9.98 21.56 20.38
N GLU A 537 8.84 21.81 21.02
CA GLU A 537 8.15 20.80 21.84
C GLU A 537 7.72 19.59 20.99
N ASP A 538 7.15 19.83 19.81
CA ASP A 538 6.79 18.76 18.86
C ASP A 538 8.00 17.94 18.40
N MET A 539 9.14 18.59 18.17
CA MET A 539 10.40 17.90 17.80
C MET A 539 10.93 17.04 18.93
N ASN A 540 10.81 17.48 20.19
CA ASN A 540 11.21 16.66 21.34
C ASN A 540 10.35 15.38 21.43
N MET A 541 9.03 15.50 21.25
CA MET A 541 8.13 14.33 21.18
C MET A 541 8.49 13.40 19.99
N LEU A 542 8.90 13.98 18.87
CA LEU A 542 9.36 13.21 17.71
C LEU A 542 10.64 12.41 18.02
N SER A 543 11.56 12.97 18.81
CA SER A 543 12.77 12.28 19.27
C SER A 543 12.45 11.13 20.21
N GLU A 544 11.50 11.31 21.13
CA GLU A 544 11.01 10.25 22.01
C GLU A 544 10.40 9.09 21.20
N THR A 545 9.54 9.42 20.23
CA THR A 545 8.93 8.44 19.32
C THR A 545 9.98 7.66 18.52
N ALA A 546 11.06 8.33 18.09
CA ALA A 546 12.17 7.66 17.41
C ALA A 546 12.88 6.65 18.33
N GLY A 547 13.07 6.98 19.60
CA GLY A 547 13.59 6.07 20.63
C GLY A 547 12.68 4.85 20.86
N ASP A 548 11.38 5.07 20.98
CA ASP A 548 10.39 4.00 21.13
C ASP A 548 10.36 3.06 19.92
N ASN A 549 10.43 3.61 18.70
CA ASN A 549 10.50 2.82 17.48
C ASN A 549 11.76 1.94 17.43
N ALA A 550 12.91 2.42 17.90
CA ALA A 550 14.12 1.62 17.98
C ALA A 550 13.96 0.46 18.99
N ASN A 551 13.35 0.71 20.15
CA ASN A 551 13.05 -0.33 21.15
C ASN A 551 12.06 -1.37 20.64
N LEU A 552 11.01 -0.94 19.93
CA LEU A 552 10.03 -1.82 19.28
C LEU A 552 10.67 -2.65 18.18
N ALA A 553 11.55 -2.04 17.37
CA ALA A 553 12.31 -2.77 16.35
C ALA A 553 13.18 -3.84 17.00
N GLN A 554 13.87 -3.54 18.11
CA GLN A 554 14.64 -4.54 18.85
C GLN A 554 13.77 -5.71 19.34
N SER A 555 12.62 -5.42 19.95
CA SER A 555 11.68 -6.45 20.41
C SER A 555 11.13 -7.29 19.25
N ALA A 556 10.85 -6.67 18.11
CA ALA A 556 10.42 -7.36 16.90
C ALA A 556 11.51 -8.30 16.36
N ARG A 557 12.80 -7.90 16.39
CA ARG A 557 13.92 -8.79 16.00
C ARG A 557 13.96 -10.05 16.85
N ASP A 558 13.82 -9.90 18.15
CA ASP A 558 13.85 -11.04 19.08
C ASP A 558 12.70 -12.02 18.80
N ASN A 559 11.51 -11.50 18.51
CA ASN A 559 10.36 -12.32 18.11
C ASN A 559 10.58 -13.02 16.76
N VAL A 560 11.09 -12.33 15.76
CA VAL A 560 11.40 -12.93 14.44
C VAL A 560 12.44 -14.04 14.56
N ASN A 561 13.49 -13.84 15.38
CA ASN A 561 14.49 -14.86 15.68
C ASN A 561 13.88 -16.07 16.41
N SER A 562 12.90 -15.83 17.28
CA SER A 562 12.16 -16.92 17.94
C SER A 562 11.30 -17.70 16.93
N TYR A 563 10.55 -17.01 16.07
CA TYR A 563 9.74 -17.65 15.03
C TYR A 563 10.57 -18.44 14.04
N SER A 564 11.72 -17.90 13.61
CA SER A 564 12.65 -18.61 12.72
C SER A 564 13.12 -19.93 13.34
N ARG A 565 13.40 -19.96 14.65
CA ARG A 565 13.78 -21.20 15.36
C ARG A 565 12.64 -22.22 15.41
N GLU A 566 11.41 -21.79 15.69
CA GLU A 566 10.25 -22.68 15.73
C GLU A 566 9.87 -23.21 14.34
N LEU A 567 9.99 -22.38 13.29
CA LEU A 567 9.80 -22.82 11.90
C LEU A 567 10.81 -23.88 11.48
N ASN A 568 12.08 -23.73 11.88
CA ASN A 568 13.10 -24.75 11.63
C ASN A 568 12.75 -26.09 12.32
N LYS A 569 12.26 -26.04 13.57
CA LYS A 569 11.78 -27.25 14.27
C LYS A 569 10.58 -27.86 13.56
N LEU A 570 9.63 -27.04 13.09
CA LEU A 570 8.46 -27.50 12.35
C LEU A 570 8.86 -28.23 11.06
N VAL A 571 9.76 -27.66 10.26
CA VAL A 571 10.27 -28.30 9.04
C VAL A 571 10.95 -29.63 9.33
N LEU A 572 11.77 -29.69 10.38
CA LEU A 572 12.38 -30.96 10.82
C LEU A 572 11.31 -31.98 11.24
N GLY A 573 10.29 -31.55 11.97
CA GLY A 573 9.14 -32.37 12.35
C GLY A 573 8.38 -32.92 11.15
N ILE A 574 8.12 -32.09 10.14
CA ILE A 574 7.44 -32.48 8.89
C ILE A 574 8.27 -33.52 8.13
N ARG A 575 9.59 -33.33 8.00
CA ARG A 575 10.48 -34.31 7.36
C ARG A 575 10.50 -35.66 8.08
N ASN A 576 10.50 -35.64 9.41
CA ASN A 576 10.39 -36.87 10.20
C ASN A 576 9.04 -37.56 9.99
N PHE A 577 7.95 -36.80 9.92
CA PHE A 577 6.61 -37.31 9.65
C PHE A 577 6.51 -37.92 8.23
N GLU A 578 7.05 -37.25 7.23
CA GLU A 578 7.15 -37.76 5.85
C GLU A 578 7.93 -39.08 5.79
N SER A 579 9.06 -39.17 6.49
CA SER A 579 9.82 -40.42 6.60
C SER A 579 9.01 -41.54 7.26
N ALA A 580 8.20 -41.24 8.28
CA ALA A 580 7.35 -42.23 8.94
C ALA A 580 6.22 -42.72 8.01
N ILE A 581 5.61 -41.81 7.24
CA ILE A 581 4.61 -42.16 6.22
C ILE A 581 5.23 -43.08 5.16
N GLY A 582 6.42 -42.75 4.67
CA GLY A 582 7.13 -43.58 3.69
C GLY A 582 7.46 -44.99 4.20
N GLN A 583 7.79 -45.14 5.49
CA GLN A 583 7.96 -46.46 6.11
C GLN A 583 6.64 -47.24 6.17
N PHE A 584 5.53 -46.57 6.53
CA PHE A 584 4.22 -47.21 6.59
C PHE A 584 3.71 -47.63 5.21
N ASP A 585 3.92 -46.78 4.20
CA ASP A 585 3.60 -47.09 2.80
C ASP A 585 4.39 -48.31 2.30
N LYS A 586 5.68 -48.37 2.62
CA LYS A 586 6.52 -49.55 2.34
C LYS A 586 5.97 -50.81 3.03
N MET A 587 5.56 -50.73 4.29
CA MET A 587 4.96 -51.87 5.00
C MET A 587 3.65 -52.34 4.34
N LEU A 588 2.80 -51.41 3.91
CA LEU A 588 1.56 -51.73 3.21
C LEU A 588 1.81 -52.35 1.84
N SER A 589 2.87 -51.96 1.15
CA SER A 589 3.23 -52.51 -0.18
C SER A 589 3.61 -54.00 -0.16
N GLU A 590 3.98 -54.55 1.00
CA GLU A 590 4.27 -55.98 1.16
C GLU A 590 3.01 -56.86 1.11
N TYR A 591 1.82 -56.27 1.26
CA TYR A 591 0.55 -56.98 1.22
C TYR A 591 0.07 -57.11 -0.23
N LYS A 592 -0.16 -58.34 -0.69
CA LYS A 592 -0.72 -58.62 -2.02
C LYS A 592 -2.24 -58.63 -1.90
N LEU A 593 -2.86 -57.53 -2.33
CA LEU A 593 -4.27 -57.21 -2.12
C LEU A 593 -5.13 -57.56 -3.34
#